data_AF-A0A945VYJ2-F1
#
_entry.id   AF-A0A945VYJ2-F1
#
_cell.length_a   1.000
_cell.length_b   1.000
_cell.length_c   1.000
_cell.angle_alpha   90.00
_cell.angle_beta   90.00
_cell.angle_gamma   90.00
#
_symmetry.space_group_name_H-M   'P 1'
#
loop_
_entity.id
_entity.type
_entity.pdbx_description
1 polymer ?
#
loop_
_entity_poly.entity_id
_entity_poly.type
_entity_poly.pdbx_seq_one_letter_code
_entity_poly.pdbx_strand_id
1 'polypeptide(L)'
;MGRYSYSNRRTVEDCKTITTMFLNEHNYFDGDVRRGGMNWSRNGEETGSIGYEVSTIGSNEYIRFQYTQTDRNTDEKTKLDYKARLTWTPCNFGGRRWWFVCPLVIDGRTCNRRVSSLHLASGKYFGCR
;
A
#
# COMPACT_ATOMS: atom_id res chain seq x y z
N MET A 1 16.72 1.70 18.46
CA MET A 1 17.55 1.67 17.24
C MET A 1 16.68 1.79 16.00
N GLY A 2 16.50 3.01 15.49
CA GLY A 2 15.76 3.26 14.24
C GLY A 2 16.63 2.93 13.03
N ARG A 3 16.11 2.12 12.11
CA ARG A 3 16.69 1.95 10.78
C ARG A 3 15.86 2.78 9.81
N TYR A 4 16.18 4.08 9.71
CA TYR A 4 15.69 4.92 8.63
C TYR A 4 16.34 4.44 7.33
N SER A 5 15.56 3.82 6.45
CA SER A 5 16.03 3.50 5.09
C SER A 5 16.01 4.78 4.27
N TYR A 6 17.16 5.45 4.21
CA TYR A 6 17.42 6.50 3.25
C TYR A 6 17.54 5.87 1.85
N SER A 7 16.68 6.27 0.93
CA SER A 7 16.88 6.05 -0.50
C SER A 7 16.54 7.33 -1.26
N ASN A 8 17.50 7.71 -2.09
CA ASN A 8 17.70 9.01 -2.73
C ASN A 8 16.68 9.27 -3.86
N ARG A 9 16.32 10.56 -4.08
CA ARG A 9 15.61 11.17 -5.23
C ARG A 9 14.12 10.86 -5.42
N ARG A 10 13.31 11.61 -4.68
CA ARG A 10 12.31 12.64 -5.06
C ARG A 10 11.61 12.96 -3.72
N THR A 11 11.37 14.22 -3.38
CA THR A 11 10.87 14.60 -2.03
C THR A 11 9.72 13.66 -1.61
N VAL A 12 9.85 13.09 -0.42
CA VAL A 12 9.02 12.00 0.14
C VAL A 12 7.53 12.41 0.28
N GLU A 13 7.22 13.68 0.03
CA GLU A 13 5.88 14.27 0.07
C GLU A 13 5.07 14.07 -1.22
N ASP A 14 5.65 13.55 -2.32
CA ASP A 14 4.94 13.42 -3.61
C ASP A 14 4.49 11.98 -3.93
N CYS A 15 4.95 10.97 -3.17
CA CYS A 15 4.65 9.56 -3.46
C CYS A 15 3.70 8.94 -2.43
N LYS A 16 2.46 8.75 -2.87
CA LYS A 16 1.37 8.03 -2.21
C LYS A 16 1.78 6.59 -1.86
N THR A 17 2.44 6.40 -0.72
CA THR A 17 3.12 5.15 -0.34
C THR A 17 2.47 4.52 0.89
N ILE A 18 2.23 3.21 0.85
CA ILE A 18 1.81 2.43 2.01
C ILE A 18 2.89 1.41 2.36
N THR A 19 3.22 1.28 3.65
CA THR A 19 4.27 0.37 4.12
C THR A 19 3.72 -0.62 5.14
N THR A 20 4.30 -1.82 5.19
CA THR A 20 3.97 -2.79 6.24
C THR A 20 4.41 -2.30 7.61
N MET A 21 5.44 -1.46 7.69
CA MET A 21 5.86 -0.84 8.96
C MET A 21 4.78 0.07 9.53
N PHE A 22 4.22 0.97 8.72
CA PHE A 22 3.10 1.83 9.11
C PHE A 22 1.89 0.99 9.58
N LEU A 23 1.50 -0.02 8.79
CA LEU A 23 0.39 -0.89 9.16
C LEU A 23 0.63 -1.65 10.47
N ASN A 24 1.88 -2.08 10.71
CA ASN A 24 2.25 -2.76 11.95
C ASN A 24 2.25 -1.82 13.16
N GLU A 25 2.77 -0.61 13.02
CA GLU A 25 2.81 0.40 14.09
C GLU A 25 1.40 0.83 14.52
N HIS A 26 0.46 0.85 13.58
CA HIS A 26 -0.94 1.15 13.83
C HIS A 26 -1.83 -0.08 14.11
N ASN A 27 -1.24 -1.25 14.38
CA ASN A 27 -1.96 -2.49 14.76
C ASN A 27 -3.00 -2.98 13.72
N TYR A 28 -2.74 -2.77 12.42
CA TYR A 28 -3.59 -3.32 11.36
C TYR A 28 -3.43 -4.83 11.18
N PHE A 29 -2.37 -5.44 11.71
CA PHE A 29 -2.05 -6.87 11.58
C PHE A 29 -2.35 -7.68 12.85
N ASP A 30 -3.51 -7.44 13.45
CA ASP A 30 -3.90 -7.99 14.75
C ASP A 30 -4.72 -9.29 14.66
N GLY A 31 -4.83 -9.89 13.46
CA GLY A 31 -5.62 -11.10 13.25
C GLY A 31 -7.11 -10.86 13.04
N ASP A 32 -7.53 -9.61 12.82
CA ASP A 32 -8.90 -9.21 12.51
C ASP A 32 -8.96 -8.40 11.19
N VAL A 33 -10.14 -7.86 10.84
CA VAL A 33 -10.31 -6.93 9.72
C VAL A 33 -10.24 -5.50 10.24
N ARG A 34 -9.25 -4.75 9.79
CA ARG A 34 -9.04 -3.36 10.17
C ARG A 34 -9.22 -2.46 8.95
N ARG A 35 -9.96 -1.37 9.11
CA ARG A 35 -10.18 -0.36 8.06
C ARG A 35 -9.50 0.93 8.44
N GLY A 36 -8.86 1.55 7.47
CA GLY A 36 -8.11 2.78 7.63
C GLY A 36 -8.29 3.69 6.43
N GLY A 37 -7.91 4.94 6.61
CA GLY A 37 -7.84 5.92 5.55
C GLY A 37 -6.49 6.63 5.59
N MET A 38 -6.06 7.14 4.46
CA MET A 38 -4.97 8.11 4.39
C MET A 38 -5.35 9.21 3.41
N ASN A 39 -5.18 10.45 3.84
CA ASN A 39 -5.35 11.63 3.01
C ASN A 39 -3.98 12.06 2.49
N TRP A 40 -3.93 12.51 1.25
CA TRP A 40 -2.73 13.04 0.64
C TRP A 40 -2.91 14.51 0.36
N SER A 41 -2.06 15.33 0.93
CA SER A 41 -1.98 16.75 0.63
C SER A 41 -0.72 17.06 -0.19
N ARG A 42 -0.82 18.03 -1.09
CA ARG A 42 0.31 18.59 -1.82
C ARG A 42 0.26 20.10 -1.61
N ASN A 43 1.35 20.68 -1.12
CA ASN A 43 1.41 22.11 -0.81
C ASN A 43 0.29 22.59 0.15
N GLY A 44 -0.12 21.75 1.10
CA GLY A 44 -1.20 22.07 2.04
C GLY A 44 -2.62 21.84 1.52
N GLU A 45 -2.80 21.55 0.23
CA GLU A 45 -4.10 21.27 -0.37
C GLU A 45 -4.35 19.76 -0.43
N GLU A 46 -5.50 19.29 0.04
CA GLU A 46 -5.87 17.87 -0.07
C GLU A 46 -6.03 17.49 -1.55
N THR A 47 -5.13 16.64 -2.03
CA THR A 47 -5.11 16.11 -3.40
C THR A 47 -5.89 14.81 -3.57
N GLY A 48 -6.43 14.29 -2.47
CA GLY A 48 -7.31 13.12 -2.45
C GLY A 48 -7.06 12.23 -1.25
N SER A 49 -7.91 11.22 -1.12
CA SER A 49 -7.87 10.26 -0.03
C SER A 49 -7.91 8.83 -0.57
N ILE A 50 -7.41 7.91 0.24
CA ILE A 50 -7.51 6.47 0.03
C ILE A 50 -8.08 5.80 1.26
N GLY A 51 -9.09 4.96 1.05
CA GLY A 51 -9.49 3.96 2.01
C GLY A 51 -8.73 2.67 1.78
N TYR A 52 -8.35 2.00 2.85
CA TYR A 52 -7.82 0.64 2.78
C TYR A 52 -8.39 -0.24 3.89
N GLU A 53 -8.56 -1.52 3.57
CA GLU A 53 -9.01 -2.55 4.50
C GLU A 53 -7.95 -3.65 4.54
N VAL A 54 -7.41 -3.90 5.72
CA VAL A 54 -6.45 -4.98 5.98
C VAL A 54 -7.22 -6.13 6.62
N SER A 55 -7.18 -7.29 5.99
CA SER A 55 -7.69 -8.53 6.57
C SER A 55 -6.53 -9.48 6.83
N THR A 56 -6.37 -9.89 8.08
CA THR A 56 -5.40 -10.91 8.50
C THR A 56 -6.05 -12.15 9.09
N ILE A 57 -7.34 -12.36 8.77
CA ILE A 57 -8.14 -13.49 9.25
C ILE A 57 -7.90 -14.71 8.36
N GLY A 58 -7.56 -15.83 8.99
CA GLY A 58 -7.44 -17.13 8.31
C GLY A 58 -6.25 -17.19 7.34
N SER A 59 -6.40 -17.97 6.26
CA SER A 59 -5.33 -18.25 5.28
C SER A 59 -5.35 -17.36 4.04
N ASN A 60 -6.16 -16.30 4.01
CA ASN A 60 -6.28 -15.42 2.86
C ASN A 60 -6.10 -13.96 3.27
N GLU A 61 -4.90 -13.63 3.75
CA GLU A 61 -4.56 -12.28 4.18
C GLU A 61 -4.42 -11.33 2.98
N TYR A 62 -5.06 -10.17 3.06
CA TYR A 62 -5.04 -9.18 1.98
C TYR A 62 -5.15 -7.76 2.51
N ILE A 63 -4.73 -6.81 1.68
CA ILE A 63 -5.07 -5.41 1.81
C ILE A 63 -5.90 -4.98 0.59
N ARG A 64 -7.10 -4.44 0.83
CA ARG A 64 -7.97 -3.87 -0.19
C ARG A 64 -7.76 -2.37 -0.24
N PHE A 65 -7.60 -1.83 -1.43
CA PHE A 65 -7.49 -0.40 -1.67
C PHE A 65 -8.77 0.10 -2.33
N GLN A 66 -9.30 1.21 -1.82
CA GLN A 66 -10.55 1.83 -2.28
C GLN A 66 -10.34 3.33 -2.41
N TYR A 67 -10.33 3.85 -3.64
CA TYR A 67 -10.16 5.28 -3.88
C TYR A 67 -10.70 5.68 -5.25
N THR A 68 -10.89 6.98 -5.45
CA THR A 68 -11.23 7.54 -6.76
C THR A 68 -10.04 8.34 -7.27
N GLN A 69 -9.66 8.11 -8.52
CA GLN A 69 -8.63 8.90 -9.20
C GLN A 69 -9.28 9.63 -10.37
N THR A 70 -9.11 10.95 -10.40
CA THR A 70 -9.51 11.78 -11.54
C THR A 70 -8.33 11.89 -12.50
N ASP A 71 -8.55 11.55 -13.76
CA ASP A 71 -7.56 11.77 -14.81
C ASP A 71 -7.46 13.27 -15.13
N ARG A 72 -6.24 13.80 -15.20
CA ARG A 72 -6.03 15.25 -15.39
C ARG A 72 -6.31 15.73 -16.81
N ASN A 73 -6.28 14.85 -17.81
CA ASN A 73 -6.45 15.22 -19.20
C ASN A 73 -7.90 15.12 -19.65
N THR A 74 -8.64 14.17 -19.08
CA THR A 74 -10.02 13.83 -19.48
C THR A 74 -11.07 14.20 -18.44
N ASP A 75 -10.66 14.62 -17.24
CA ASP A 75 -11.50 14.81 -16.04
C ASP A 75 -12.31 13.55 -15.63
N GLU A 76 -11.99 12.39 -16.22
CA GLU A 76 -12.70 11.16 -15.93
C GLU A 76 -12.37 10.63 -14.53
N LYS A 77 -13.40 10.40 -13.73
CA LYS A 77 -13.29 9.83 -12.38
C LYS A 77 -13.32 8.31 -12.46
N THR A 78 -12.17 7.68 -12.27
CA THR A 78 -12.09 6.22 -12.15
C THR A 78 -12.19 5.81 -10.68
N LYS A 79 -13.22 5.02 -10.34
CA LYS A 79 -13.29 4.34 -9.04
C LYS A 79 -12.45 3.08 -9.07
N LEU A 80 -11.56 2.94 -8.09
CA LEU A 80 -10.61 1.84 -7.99
C LEU A 80 -10.90 1.05 -6.71
N ASP A 81 -11.14 -0.23 -6.89
CA ASP A 81 -11.38 -1.20 -5.81
C ASP A 81 -10.65 -2.49 -6.16
N TYR A 82 -9.55 -2.78 -5.47
CA TYR A 82 -8.76 -3.99 -5.72
C TYR A 82 -8.00 -4.44 -4.49
N LYS A 83 -7.53 -5.69 -4.51
CA LYS A 83 -6.80 -6.32 -3.40
C LYS A 83 -5.35 -6.58 -3.79
N ALA A 84 -4.44 -6.36 -2.85
CA ALA A 84 -3.10 -6.92 -2.87
C ALA A 84 -3.01 -8.01 -1.81
N ARG A 85 -2.38 -9.14 -2.14
CA ARG A 85 -2.20 -10.23 -1.16
C ARG A 85 -1.18 -9.83 -0.12
N LEU A 86 -1.38 -10.28 1.11
CA LEU A 86 -0.41 -10.18 2.19
C LEU A 86 0.22 -11.55 2.41
N THR A 87 1.48 -11.54 2.80
CA THR A 87 2.19 -12.74 3.23
C THR A 87 3.09 -12.37 4.39
N TRP A 88 3.46 -13.34 5.20
CA TRP A 88 4.32 -13.11 6.34
C TRP A 88 5.40 -14.18 6.44
N THR A 89 6.50 -13.82 7.07
CA THR A 89 7.58 -14.74 7.43
C THR A 89 7.74 -14.74 8.94
N PRO A 90 7.92 -15.91 9.58
CA PRO A 90 8.19 -15.97 11.01
C PRO A 90 9.53 -15.27 11.33
N CYS A 91 9.59 -14.58 12.47
CA CYS A 91 10.81 -13.95 12.96
C CYS A 91 11.48 -14.85 14.01
N ASN A 92 12.81 -14.95 14.00
CA ASN A 92 13.59 -15.79 14.93
C ASN A 92 13.38 -15.43 16.42
N PHE A 93 13.01 -14.18 16.71
CA PHE A 93 12.74 -13.68 18.07
C PHE A 93 11.24 -13.61 18.41
N GLY A 94 10.39 -14.32 17.65
CA GLY A 94 8.93 -14.24 17.77
C GLY A 94 8.32 -13.15 16.89
N GLY A 95 7.03 -13.31 16.59
CA GLY A 95 6.25 -12.39 15.75
C GLY A 95 6.28 -12.72 14.25
N ARG A 96 5.62 -11.86 13.47
CA ARG A 96 5.44 -12.01 12.01
C ARG A 96 5.96 -10.78 11.30
N ARG A 97 6.82 -10.98 10.30
CA ARG A 97 7.19 -9.90 9.36
C ARG A 97 6.28 -9.95 8.15
N TRP A 98 5.43 -8.94 8.02
CA TRP A 98 4.48 -8.81 6.92
C TRP A 98 5.11 -8.24 5.66
N TRP A 99 4.61 -8.71 4.53
CA TRP A 99 4.99 -8.33 3.18
C TRP A 99 3.74 -8.18 2.32
N PHE A 100 3.75 -7.18 1.45
CA PHE A 100 2.79 -7.12 0.35
C PHE A 100 3.27 -7.99 -0.81
N VAL A 101 2.35 -8.61 -1.50
CA VAL A 101 2.57 -9.21 -2.81
C VAL A 101 2.07 -8.22 -3.85
N CYS A 102 2.97 -7.75 -4.72
CA CYS A 102 2.62 -6.74 -5.71
C CYS A 102 1.47 -7.21 -6.63
N PRO A 103 0.37 -6.44 -6.73
CA PRO A 103 -0.78 -6.80 -7.55
C PRO A 103 -0.62 -6.43 -9.04
N LEU A 104 0.43 -5.69 -9.42
CA LEU A 104 0.59 -5.21 -10.79
C LEU A 104 0.86 -6.35 -11.77
N VAL A 105 0.31 -6.19 -12.97
CA VAL A 105 0.67 -6.97 -14.16
C VAL A 105 1.54 -6.08 -15.06
N ILE A 106 2.73 -6.56 -15.38
CA ILE A 106 3.71 -5.87 -16.23
C ILE A 106 3.96 -6.81 -17.41
N ASP A 107 3.72 -6.32 -18.63
CA ASP A 107 3.94 -7.09 -19.87
C ASP A 107 3.21 -8.46 -19.88
N GLY A 108 1.95 -8.48 -19.43
CA GLY A 108 1.14 -9.70 -19.34
C GLY A 108 1.55 -10.67 -18.23
N ARG A 109 2.53 -10.34 -17.38
CA ARG A 109 2.99 -11.16 -16.25
C ARG A 109 2.74 -10.47 -14.91
N THR A 110 2.29 -11.22 -13.90
CA THR A 110 2.11 -10.68 -12.55
C THR A 110 3.46 -10.38 -11.88
N CYS A 111 3.66 -9.17 -11.33
CA CYS A 111 4.90 -8.80 -10.61
C CYS A 111 5.15 -9.83 -9.49
N ASN A 112 4.13 -10.09 -8.66
CA ASN A 112 4.15 -11.08 -7.57
C ASN A 112 5.35 -10.98 -6.59
N ARG A 113 6.11 -9.88 -6.65
CA ARG A 113 7.25 -9.61 -5.77
C ARG A 113 6.75 -9.32 -4.37
N ARG A 114 7.44 -9.88 -3.37
CA ARG A 114 7.24 -9.57 -1.95
C ARG A 114 7.96 -8.27 -1.61
N VAL A 115 7.22 -7.26 -1.16
CA VAL A 115 7.74 -5.92 -0.88
C VAL A 115 7.19 -5.40 0.45
N SER A 116 7.98 -4.59 1.15
CA SER A 116 7.55 -3.93 2.40
C SER A 116 6.79 -2.63 2.15
N SER A 117 6.83 -2.12 0.92
CA SER A 117 6.17 -0.88 0.51
C SER A 117 5.52 -1.04 -0.85
N LEU A 118 4.32 -0.46 -0.98
CA LEU A 118 3.65 -0.28 -2.26
C LEU A 118 3.50 1.21 -2.52
N HIS A 119 3.73 1.60 -3.77
CA HIS A 119 3.70 3.00 -4.18
C HIS A 119 2.65 3.20 -5.26
N LEU A 120 1.83 4.23 -5.10
CA LEU A 120 0.99 4.76 -6.17
C LEU A 120 1.76 5.87 -6.87
N ALA A 121 2.39 5.50 -7.98
CA ALA A 121 3.12 6.43 -8.84
C ALA A 121 2.14 7.12 -9.82
N SER A 122 2.56 7.42 -11.05
CA SER A 122 1.71 8.05 -12.08
C SER A 122 0.63 7.14 -12.68
N GLY A 123 0.39 5.97 -12.07
CA GLY A 123 -0.60 5.00 -12.52
C GLY A 123 -1.87 4.98 -11.67
N LYS A 124 -2.78 4.07 -12.03
CA LYS A 124 -4.04 3.82 -11.32
C LYS A 124 -3.95 2.79 -10.20
N TYR A 125 -2.82 2.11 -10.05
CA TYR A 125 -2.69 0.98 -9.12
C TYR A 125 -1.38 1.09 -8.33
N PHE A 126 -1.44 0.61 -7.09
CA PHE A 126 -0.28 0.49 -6.20
C PHE A 126 0.64 -0.64 -6.65
N GLY A 127 1.94 -0.37 -6.67
CA GLY A 127 2.93 -1.30 -7.21
C GLY A 127 4.25 -1.37 -6.48
N CYS A 128 4.97 -2.45 -6.81
CA CYS A 128 6.41 -2.64 -6.61
C CYS A 128 7.18 -1.62 -7.48
N ARG A 129 8.32 -1.11 -7.00
CA ARG A 129 9.26 -0.32 -7.83
C ARG A 129 10.23 -1.23 -8.60
#